data_AF-A0A2N2T6X1-F1
#
_entry.id   AF-A0A2N2T6X1-F1
#
_cell.length_a   1.000
_cell.length_b   1.000
_cell.length_c   1.000
_cell.angle_alpha   90.00
_cell.angle_beta   90.00
_cell.angle_gamma   90.00
#
_symmetry.space_group_name_H-M   'P 1'
#
loop_
_entity.id
_entity.type
_entity.pdbx_description
1 polymer ?
#
loop_
_entity_poly.entity_id
_entity_poly.type
_entity_poly.pdbx_seq_one_letter_code
_entity_poly.pdbx_strand_id
1 'polypeptide(L)'
;MTTKTEQLQNIINAYRDSGEKWPATSKEMAAWAIRARLWYPHPSAVETQCAEELSRAMRDEYVTDAQGRKVRSKHAASYGEGPEQTVLWDDIRTAPTEHMHRAFQQRRYQILGDCKQLKTDLDSFNDNRKPLKLIQIVFDFSLDLEEAEYRRRA
;
A
#
# COMPACT_ATOMS: atom_id res chain seq x y z
N MET A 1 -5.10 28.10 -23.24
CA MET A 1 -5.24 26.67 -22.90
C MET A 1 -6.53 26.53 -22.12
N THR A 2 -7.41 25.60 -22.50
CA THR A 2 -8.59 25.28 -21.69
C THR A 2 -8.14 24.67 -20.37
N THR A 3 -8.70 25.12 -19.27
CA THR A 3 -8.44 24.53 -17.95
C THR A 3 -9.03 23.12 -17.88
N LYS A 4 -8.54 22.29 -16.96
CA LYS A 4 -9.13 20.97 -16.68
C LYS A 4 -10.64 21.08 -16.39
N THR A 5 -11.04 22.13 -15.68
CA THR A 5 -12.44 22.41 -15.37
C THR A 5 -13.25 22.69 -16.64
N GLU A 6 -12.75 23.54 -17.53
CA GLU A 6 -13.42 23.85 -18.80
C GLU A 6 -13.52 22.62 -19.72
N GLN A 7 -12.49 21.77 -19.76
CA GLN A 7 -12.54 20.50 -20.50
C GLN A 7 -13.66 19.58 -19.96
N LEU A 8 -13.79 19.45 -18.64
CA LEU A 8 -14.84 18.65 -18.02
C LEU A 8 -16.23 19.23 -18.28
N GLN A 9 -16.38 20.56 -18.25
CA GLN A 9 -17.63 21.24 -18.61
C GLN A 9 -18.02 20.96 -20.07
N ASN A 10 -17.06 20.98 -21.00
CA ASN A 10 -17.30 20.64 -22.41
C ASN A 10 -17.76 19.18 -22.58
N ILE A 11 -17.18 18.26 -21.82
CA ILE A 11 -17.61 16.85 -21.80
C ILE A 11 -19.05 16.70 -21.29
N ILE A 12 -19.41 17.45 -20.23
CA ILE A 12 -20.77 17.43 -19.68
C ILE A 12 -21.79 17.99 -20.70
N ASN A 13 -21.44 19.07 -21.39
CA ASN A 13 -22.29 19.62 -22.45
C ASN A 13 -22.45 18.60 -23.59
N ALA A 14 -21.36 17.98 -24.04
CA ALA A 14 -21.41 16.94 -25.08
C ALA A 14 -22.26 15.72 -24.64
N TYR A 15 -22.22 15.34 -23.36
CA TYR A 15 -23.08 14.28 -22.81
C TYR A 15 -24.56 14.66 -22.93
N ARG A 16 -24.93 15.89 -22.53
CA ARG A 16 -26.31 16.39 -22.63
C ARG A 16 -26.79 16.43 -24.08
N ASP A 17 -25.92 16.81 -25.00
CA ASP A 17 -26.25 16.93 -26.43
C ASP A 17 -26.26 15.57 -27.15
N SER A 18 -25.73 14.51 -26.53
CA SER A 18 -25.65 13.16 -27.11
C SER A 18 -26.95 12.35 -27.06
N GLY A 19 -27.99 12.88 -26.40
CA GLY A 19 -29.28 12.18 -26.22
C GLY A 19 -29.26 11.09 -25.14
N GLU A 20 -28.16 10.98 -24.39
CA GLU A 20 -28.09 10.15 -23.19
C GLU A 20 -29.09 10.61 -22.12
N LYS A 21 -29.41 9.72 -21.18
CA LYS A 21 -30.38 9.99 -20.12
C LYS A 21 -30.01 11.26 -19.34
N TRP A 22 -30.99 12.14 -19.14
CA TRP A 22 -30.90 13.29 -18.24
C TRP A 22 -32.16 13.38 -17.38
N PRO A 23 -32.06 13.59 -16.04
CA PRO A 23 -30.85 13.75 -15.25
C PRO A 23 -30.02 12.45 -15.13
N ALA A 24 -28.70 12.61 -14.98
CA ALA A 24 -27.75 11.51 -14.79
C ALA A 24 -26.80 11.77 -13.63
N THR A 25 -26.21 10.71 -13.10
CA THR A 25 -25.14 10.75 -12.12
C THR A 25 -23.79 11.08 -12.78
N SER A 26 -22.85 11.62 -12.02
CA SER A 26 -21.48 11.85 -12.50
C SER A 26 -20.80 10.57 -12.99
N LYS A 27 -21.16 9.41 -12.42
CA LYS A 27 -20.63 8.10 -12.82
C LYS A 27 -21.13 7.68 -14.22
N GLU A 28 -22.40 7.92 -14.54
CA GLU A 28 -22.96 7.66 -15.87
C GLU A 28 -22.30 8.56 -16.92
N MET A 29 -22.14 9.86 -16.63
CA MET A 29 -21.45 10.80 -17.51
C MET A 29 -19.98 10.42 -17.74
N ALA A 30 -19.27 10.03 -16.68
CA ALA A 30 -17.87 9.59 -16.79
C ALA A 30 -17.74 8.31 -17.62
N ALA A 31 -18.62 7.33 -17.40
CA ALA A 31 -18.62 6.10 -18.17
C ALA A 31 -18.86 6.36 -19.66
N TRP A 32 -19.78 7.27 -20.00
CA TRP A 32 -19.98 7.70 -21.39
C TRP A 32 -18.77 8.43 -21.96
N ALA A 33 -18.19 9.39 -21.23
CA ALA A 33 -17.05 10.17 -21.71
C ALA A 33 -15.81 9.31 -22.01
N ILE A 34 -15.59 8.24 -21.22
CA ILE A 34 -14.54 7.24 -21.47
C ILE A 34 -14.83 6.46 -22.75
N ARG A 35 -16.07 5.96 -22.93
CA ARG A 35 -16.47 5.22 -24.15
C ARG A 35 -16.37 6.09 -25.41
N ALA A 36 -16.77 7.36 -25.29
CA ALA A 36 -16.69 8.36 -26.36
C ALA A 36 -15.26 8.89 -26.59
N ARG A 37 -14.27 8.44 -25.80
CA ARG A 37 -12.86 8.88 -25.85
C ARG A 37 -12.67 10.40 -25.67
N LEU A 38 -13.61 11.05 -24.98
CA LEU A 38 -13.54 12.48 -24.67
C LEU A 38 -12.77 12.76 -23.38
N TRP A 39 -12.67 11.74 -22.52
CA TRP A 39 -11.88 11.79 -21.29
C TRP A 39 -10.89 10.62 -21.25
N TYR A 40 -9.67 10.92 -20.85
CA TYR A 40 -8.64 9.93 -20.54
C TYR A 40 -7.95 10.34 -19.24
N PRO A 41 -7.57 9.39 -18.38
CA PRO A 41 -6.70 9.69 -17.25
C PRO A 41 -5.38 10.25 -17.79
N HIS A 42 -4.80 11.19 -17.04
CA HIS A 42 -3.46 11.68 -17.34
C HIS A 42 -2.48 10.49 -17.30
N PRO A 43 -1.51 10.36 -18.23
CA PRO A 43 -0.61 9.21 -18.28
C PRO A 43 0.06 8.89 -16.94
N SER A 44 0.50 9.91 -16.20
CA SER A 44 1.10 9.72 -14.87
C SER A 44 0.15 9.10 -13.85
N ALA A 45 -1.17 9.33 -13.94
CA ALA A 45 -2.15 8.70 -13.05
C ALA A 45 -2.29 7.20 -13.36
N VAL A 46 -2.23 6.83 -14.64
CA VAL A 46 -2.24 5.43 -15.07
C VAL A 46 -0.96 4.72 -14.65
N GLU A 47 0.20 5.35 -14.85
CA GLU A 47 1.49 4.84 -14.41
C GLU A 47 1.54 4.66 -12.90
N THR A 48 1.07 5.64 -12.13
CA THR A 48 0.98 5.56 -10.66
C THR A 48 0.11 4.39 -10.23
N GLN A 49 -1.09 4.26 -10.80
CA GLN A 49 -1.98 3.15 -10.48
C GLN A 49 -1.33 1.79 -10.80
N CYS A 50 -0.73 1.67 -11.98
CA CYS A 50 -0.04 0.44 -12.39
C CYS A 50 1.14 0.12 -11.46
N ALA A 51 1.95 1.11 -11.11
CA ALA A 51 3.09 0.95 -10.21
C ALA A 51 2.65 0.49 -8.80
N GLU A 52 1.51 0.99 -8.30
CA GLU A 52 0.92 0.53 -7.05
C GLU A 52 0.43 -0.92 -7.12
N GLU A 53 -0.23 -1.30 -8.21
CA GLU A 53 -0.70 -2.67 -8.45
C GLU A 53 0.46 -3.65 -8.55
N LEU A 54 1.51 -3.30 -9.30
CA LEU A 54 2.76 -4.06 -9.36
C LEU A 54 3.43 -4.14 -7.99
N SER A 55 3.49 -3.03 -7.25
CA SER A 55 4.04 -3.02 -5.90
C SER A 55 3.28 -3.96 -4.96
N ARG A 56 1.94 -3.99 -5.03
CA ARG A 56 1.09 -4.94 -4.28
C ARG A 56 1.39 -6.38 -4.68
N ALA A 57 1.38 -6.69 -5.97
CA ALA A 57 1.69 -8.02 -6.48
C ALA A 57 3.08 -8.52 -6.04
N MET A 58 4.10 -7.66 -6.09
CA MET A 58 5.44 -7.96 -5.59
C MET A 58 5.47 -8.22 -4.08
N ARG A 59 4.53 -7.65 -3.29
CA ARG A 59 4.45 -7.94 -1.84
C ARG A 59 3.94 -9.33 -1.54
N ASP A 60 3.05 -9.80 -2.40
CA ASP A 60 2.24 -10.99 -2.19
C ASP A 60 2.84 -12.23 -2.87
N GLU A 61 3.93 -12.06 -3.62
CA GLU A 61 4.66 -13.19 -4.18
C GLU A 61 5.52 -13.86 -3.10
N TYR A 62 5.30 -15.18 -2.93
CA TYR A 62 6.07 -16.04 -2.05
C TYR A 62 6.66 -17.21 -2.83
N VAL A 63 7.87 -17.58 -2.47
CA VAL A 63 8.55 -18.78 -2.94
C VAL A 63 8.78 -19.74 -1.77
N THR A 64 8.95 -21.01 -2.09
CA THR A 64 9.38 -22.00 -1.09
C THR A 64 10.89 -22.16 -1.21
N ASP A 65 11.62 -21.91 -0.14
CA ASP A 65 13.07 -22.06 -0.15
C ASP A 65 13.51 -23.53 0.00
N ALA A 66 14.81 -23.78 -0.10
CA ALA A 66 15.38 -25.12 0.02
C ALA A 66 15.13 -25.78 1.39
N GLN A 67 14.80 -24.99 2.42
CA GLN A 67 14.48 -25.46 3.76
C GLN A 67 12.96 -25.66 3.95
N GLY A 68 12.15 -25.46 2.89
CA GLY A 68 10.70 -25.63 2.94
C GLY A 68 9.93 -24.42 3.48
N ARG A 69 10.58 -23.29 3.73
CA ARG A 69 9.94 -22.08 4.27
C ARG A 69 9.27 -21.31 3.15
N LYS A 70 8.04 -20.84 3.39
CA LYS A 70 7.40 -19.82 2.54
C LYS A 70 8.03 -18.47 2.84
N VAL A 71 8.82 -17.96 1.91
CA VAL A 71 9.53 -16.68 2.01
C VAL A 71 9.00 -15.74 0.95
N ARG A 72 8.85 -14.47 1.30
CA ARG A 72 8.49 -13.43 0.35
C ARG A 72 9.62 -13.29 -0.68
N SER A 73 9.29 -13.27 -1.96
CA SER A 73 10.30 -13.21 -3.01
C SER A 73 10.89 -11.80 -3.14
N LYS A 74 10.04 -10.76 -3.19
CA LYS A 74 10.47 -9.40 -3.48
C LYS A 74 10.50 -8.52 -2.23
N HIS A 75 11.61 -7.82 -2.06
CA HIS A 75 11.85 -6.91 -0.96
C HIS A 75 12.01 -5.49 -1.47
N ALA A 76 11.35 -4.55 -0.78
CA ALA A 76 11.43 -3.14 -1.08
C ALA A 76 12.42 -2.48 -0.13
N ALA A 77 13.27 -1.62 -0.66
CA ALA A 77 14.18 -0.78 0.12
C ALA A 77 14.14 0.65 -0.41
N SER A 78 13.95 1.61 0.50
CA SER A 78 14.04 3.04 0.18
C SER A 78 15.49 3.51 0.24
N TYR A 79 15.90 4.26 -0.78
CA TYR A 79 17.21 4.89 -0.94
C TYR A 79 17.05 6.40 -1.03
N GLY A 80 18.09 7.15 -0.65
CA GLY A 80 18.02 8.60 -0.54
C GLY A 80 17.22 9.08 0.68
N GLU A 81 17.07 10.40 0.78
CA GLU A 81 16.38 11.08 1.87
C GLU A 81 15.48 12.19 1.33
N GLY A 82 14.36 12.46 2.02
CA GLY A 82 13.47 13.56 1.69
C GLY A 82 12.84 13.42 0.28
N PRO A 83 12.79 14.51 -0.52
CA PRO A 83 12.15 14.50 -1.83
C PRO A 83 12.79 13.58 -2.87
N GLU A 84 14.06 13.20 -2.69
CA GLU A 84 14.80 12.32 -3.61
C GLU A 84 14.68 10.83 -3.22
N GLN A 85 13.86 10.52 -2.21
CA GLN A 85 13.67 9.16 -1.76
C GLN A 85 13.04 8.29 -2.86
N THR A 86 13.72 7.20 -3.21
CA THR A 86 13.24 6.24 -4.21
C THR A 86 13.13 4.86 -3.61
N VAL A 87 12.04 4.15 -3.91
CA VAL A 87 11.84 2.75 -3.51
C VAL A 87 12.30 1.83 -4.63
N LEU A 88 13.28 0.99 -4.34
CA LEU A 88 13.73 -0.06 -5.25
C LEU A 88 13.25 -1.42 -4.74
N TRP A 89 12.99 -2.32 -5.68
CA TRP A 89 12.56 -3.70 -5.43
C TRP A 89 13.61 -4.66 -5.94
N ASP A 90 13.92 -5.71 -5.17
CA ASP A 90 14.81 -6.78 -5.59
C ASP A 90 14.32 -8.14 -5.08
N ASP A 91 14.83 -9.23 -5.66
CA ASP A 91 14.48 -10.61 -5.30
C ASP A 91 15.45 -11.17 -4.27
N ILE A 92 14.94 -11.75 -3.18
CA ILE A 92 15.73 -12.33 -2.09
C ILE A 92 16.77 -13.36 -2.55
N ARG A 93 16.58 -13.99 -3.72
CA ARG A 93 17.49 -15.00 -4.28
C ARG A 93 18.67 -14.40 -5.04
N THR A 94 18.54 -13.19 -5.55
CA THR A 94 19.55 -12.55 -6.43
C THR A 94 20.04 -11.20 -5.93
N ALA A 95 19.33 -10.58 -4.99
CA ALA A 95 19.63 -9.27 -4.48
C ALA A 95 20.99 -9.21 -3.77
N PRO A 96 21.74 -8.10 -3.89
CA PRO A 96 22.91 -7.85 -3.08
C PRO A 96 22.59 -7.82 -1.58
N THR A 97 23.51 -8.30 -0.75
CA THR A 97 23.36 -8.30 0.72
C THR A 97 23.00 -6.92 1.29
N GLU A 98 23.59 -5.86 0.76
CA GLU A 98 23.33 -4.47 1.18
C GLU A 98 21.86 -4.05 0.96
N HIS A 99 21.25 -4.47 -0.16
CA HIS A 99 19.84 -4.22 -0.42
C HIS A 99 18.97 -4.94 0.61
N MET A 100 19.25 -6.23 0.85
CA MET A 100 18.49 -7.04 1.78
C MET A 100 18.63 -6.56 3.23
N HIS A 101 19.83 -6.19 3.67
CA HIS A 101 20.05 -5.63 5.00
C HIS A 101 19.21 -4.36 5.21
N ARG A 102 19.22 -3.44 4.24
CA ARG A 102 18.40 -2.23 4.27
C ARG A 102 16.90 -2.56 4.29
N ALA A 103 16.44 -3.44 3.42
CA ALA A 103 15.02 -3.85 3.36
C ALA A 103 14.55 -4.44 4.69
N PHE A 104 15.35 -5.32 5.32
CA PHE A 104 15.02 -5.92 6.60
C PHE A 104 15.01 -4.90 7.74
N GLN A 105 16.00 -4.00 7.80
CA GLN A 105 16.01 -2.93 8.81
C GLN A 105 14.81 -2.01 8.67
N GLN A 106 14.46 -1.59 7.45
CA GLN A 106 13.28 -0.76 7.20
C GLN A 106 11.98 -1.47 7.59
N ARG A 107 11.85 -2.76 7.27
CA ARG A 107 10.70 -3.56 7.72
C ARG A 107 10.64 -3.67 9.25
N ARG A 108 11.79 -3.81 9.91
CA ARG A 108 11.87 -3.81 11.38
C ARG A 108 11.41 -2.48 11.97
N TYR A 109 11.81 -1.35 11.37
CA TYR A 109 11.32 -0.03 11.78
C TYR A 109 9.82 0.15 11.58
N GLN A 110 9.24 -0.41 10.50
CA GLN A 110 7.79 -0.44 10.30
C GLN A 110 7.09 -1.19 11.44
N ILE A 111 7.56 -2.39 11.79
CA ILE A 111 7.02 -3.19 12.90
C ILE A 111 7.09 -2.40 14.22
N LEU A 112 8.21 -1.72 14.48
CA LEU A 112 8.35 -0.86 15.66
C LEU A 112 7.36 0.30 15.65
N GLY A 113 7.12 0.91 14.47
CA GLY A 113 6.12 1.96 14.28
C GLY A 113 4.71 1.49 14.66
N ASP A 114 4.32 0.31 14.19
CA ASP A 114 3.03 -0.30 14.51
C ASP A 114 2.90 -0.58 16.01
N CYS A 115 3.95 -1.14 16.64
CA CYS A 115 3.98 -1.39 18.08
C CYS A 115 3.87 -0.09 18.88
N LYS A 116 4.58 0.96 18.45
CA LYS A 116 4.54 2.28 19.09
C LYS A 116 3.13 2.88 19.03
N GLN A 117 2.47 2.82 17.87
CA GLN A 117 1.10 3.33 17.72
C GLN A 117 0.14 2.58 18.63
N LEU A 118 0.18 1.25 18.63
CA LEU A 118 -0.66 0.42 19.49
C LEU A 118 -0.43 0.73 20.98
N LYS A 119 0.82 0.92 21.39
CA LYS A 119 1.14 1.34 22.76
C LYS A 119 0.55 2.70 23.10
N THR A 120 0.68 3.69 22.23
CA THR A 120 0.08 5.02 22.45
C THR A 120 -1.43 4.95 22.61
N ASP A 121 -2.11 4.16 21.78
CA ASP A 121 -3.56 3.98 21.84
C ASP A 121 -3.97 3.28 23.15
N LEU A 122 -3.21 2.26 23.57
CA LEU A 122 -3.40 1.53 24.83
C LEU A 122 -3.26 2.45 26.04
N ASP A 123 -2.16 3.20 26.11
CA ASP A 123 -1.85 4.12 27.20
C ASP A 123 -2.95 5.20 27.29
N SER A 124 -3.32 5.80 26.16
CA SER A 124 -4.41 6.78 26.09
C SER A 124 -5.74 6.21 26.58
N PHE A 125 -6.10 5.00 26.19
CA PHE A 125 -7.33 4.37 26.66
C PHE A 125 -7.30 4.14 28.18
N ASN A 126 -6.21 3.54 28.68
CA ASN A 126 -6.04 3.23 30.09
C ASN A 126 -6.10 4.49 30.96
N ASP A 127 -5.37 5.54 30.58
CA ASP A 127 -5.28 6.79 31.34
C ASP A 127 -6.61 7.56 31.37
N ASN A 128 -7.31 7.59 30.24
CA ASN A 128 -8.55 8.37 30.09
C ASN A 128 -9.79 7.63 30.60
N ARG A 129 -9.83 6.29 30.45
CA ARG A 129 -11.01 5.49 30.86
C ARG A 129 -10.89 4.91 32.26
N LYS A 130 -9.67 4.81 32.80
CA LYS A 130 -9.38 4.25 34.13
C LYS A 130 -10.18 2.97 34.40
N PRO A 131 -10.08 1.95 33.52
CA PRO A 131 -10.81 0.72 33.72
C PRO A 131 -10.40 0.04 35.03
N LEU A 132 -11.29 -0.79 35.58
CA LEU A 132 -11.02 -1.56 36.81
C LEU A 132 -9.75 -2.42 36.70
N LYS A 133 -9.41 -2.87 35.49
CA LYS A 133 -8.17 -3.55 35.17
C LYS A 133 -7.56 -2.91 33.94
N LEU A 134 -6.31 -2.46 34.06
CA LEU A 134 -5.57 -1.93 32.93
C LEU A 134 -5.33 -3.02 31.89
N ILE A 135 -5.49 -2.66 30.62
CA ILE A 135 -5.11 -3.54 29.52
C ILE A 135 -3.58 -3.47 29.41
N GLN A 136 -2.92 -4.62 29.39
CA GLN A 136 -1.47 -4.75 29.26
C GLN A 136 -1.14 -5.63 28.06
N ILE A 137 -0.18 -5.20 27.26
CA ILE A 137 0.31 -5.91 26.08
C ILE A 137 1.84 -5.98 26.18
N VAL A 138 2.40 -7.18 25.95
CA VAL A 138 3.84 -7.41 25.85
C VAL A 138 4.26 -7.21 24.40
N PHE A 139 5.26 -6.38 24.17
CA PHE A 139 5.81 -6.09 22.82
C PHE A 139 7.12 -6.85 22.55
N ASP A 140 7.49 -7.76 23.44
CA ASP A 140 8.56 -8.73 23.21
C ASP A 140 7.95 -9.98 22.57
N PHE A 141 8.21 -10.16 21.28
CA PHE A 141 7.68 -11.27 20.49
C PHE A 141 8.61 -12.49 20.47
N SER A 142 9.65 -12.56 21.31
CA SER A 142 10.64 -13.63 21.26
C SER A 142 9.99 -15.02 21.41
N LEU A 143 9.12 -15.18 22.40
CA LEU A 143 8.38 -16.43 22.61
C LEU A 143 7.36 -16.70 21.50
N ASP A 144 6.68 -15.67 20.99
CA ASP A 144 5.72 -15.82 19.89
C ASP A 144 6.40 -16.34 18.61
N LEU A 145 7.62 -15.86 18.33
CA LEU A 145 8.43 -16.33 17.20
C LEU A 145 8.88 -17.77 17.40
N GLU A 146 9.37 -18.13 18.59
CA GLU A 146 9.76 -19.51 18.93
C GLU A 146 8.58 -20.48 18.79
N GLU A 147 7.40 -20.10 19.27
CA GLU A 147 6.19 -20.90 19.16
C GLU A 147 5.76 -21.06 17.69
N ALA A 148 5.80 -19.97 16.91
CA ALA A 148 5.48 -20.01 15.48
C ALA A 148 6.43 -20.92 14.69
N GLU A 149 7.71 -20.97 15.06
CA GLU A 149 8.68 -21.91 14.48
C GLU A 149 8.38 -23.35 14.87
N TYR A 150 8.07 -23.61 16.14
CA TYR A 150 7.73 -24.96 16.62
C TYR A 150 6.50 -25.53 15.89
N ARG A 151 5.44 -24.73 15.75
CA ARG A 151 4.22 -25.13 15.02
C ARG A 151 4.44 -25.45 13.54
N ARG A 152 5.53 -24.97 12.92
CA ARG A 152 5.89 -25.32 11.54
C ARG A 152 6.67 -26.64 11.44
N ARG A 153 7.28 -27.10 12.54
CA ARG A 153 8.11 -28.31 12.59
C ARG A 153 7.35 -29.56 13.05
N ALA A 154 6.25 -29.38 13.79
CA ALA A 154 5.33 -30.43 14.24
C ALA A 154 4.34 -30.83 13.14
#